data_AF-A0A2N5RDX7-F1
#
_entry.id   AF-A0A2N5RDX7-F1
#
_cell.length_a   1.000
_cell.length_b   1.000
_cell.length_c   1.000
_cell.angle_alpha   90.00
_cell.angle_beta   90.00
_cell.angle_gamma   90.00
#
_symmetry.space_group_name_H-M   'P 1'
#
loop_
_entity.id
_entity.type
_entity.pdbx_description
1 polymer ?
#
loop_
_entity_poly.entity_id
_entity_poly.type
_entity_poly.pdbx_seq_one_letter_code
_entity_poly.pdbx_strand_id
1 'polypeptide(L)'
;MTFKEAAYFILKREKRPMTVKEIVEIALKEGLIKTSSKSPDRDMAVNIYDDIRLNGKNSPFVKVGRGLFGLREFEEQERKTTTEGVEHLTRKLKETQYRSNSPSEFEEVLKEAFSFLGFETDLIATPGNTDVVLKANIGHESYTVNVDGKTSKSGKISDVQIDWLSLEDHKGKTDADFVVVVGPDFAKGNVEKRAHKSGVVLLKVKDLIELLKEHIRYPFNLLELKRLFETPGDAGHVVEEIISAHRSRTHFLENLKLIVEEMDNLQSVLGYFTVDSLVARTVEKKLEPQMIKSVIDLLNSPLIKAVEEVSEGKYVLIMNKKNLSRVFKQMAGLFEEEEKKEEREVAFVENNEENKKLATKYFKWEIKNKSVVAWARKENPYQHFCPLKHFHFIIRKIVEVFKNNAEVSSSTVFSLLEGEELVPGRPFRGKSERYKMDMALGILELEGFIEWTGKKMPVTYRLKKPVEEIEKWVAQRFGM
;
A
#
# COMPACT_ATOMS: atom_id res chain seq x y z
N MET A 1 1.24 31.71 30.46
CA MET A 1 0.32 30.55 30.50
C MET A 1 0.80 29.60 31.59
N THR A 2 -0.08 28.75 32.12
CA THR A 2 0.35 27.60 32.94
C THR A 2 1.10 26.59 32.06
N PHE A 3 1.85 25.68 32.68
CA PHE A 3 2.50 24.57 31.98
C PHE A 3 1.49 23.75 31.15
N LYS A 4 0.33 23.44 31.73
CA LYS A 4 -0.75 22.71 31.06
C LYS A 4 -1.30 23.46 29.84
N GLU A 5 -1.60 24.75 29.99
CA GLU A 5 -2.12 25.58 28.89
C GLU A 5 -1.12 25.72 27.75
N ALA A 6 0.17 25.95 28.08
CA ALA A 6 1.23 26.04 27.09
C ALA A 6 1.41 24.70 26.34
N ALA A 7 1.38 23.58 27.06
CA ALA A 7 1.44 22.25 26.45
C ALA A 7 0.26 21.99 25.51
N TYR A 8 -0.97 22.34 25.93
CA TYR A 8 -2.16 22.19 25.08
C TYR A 8 -2.05 23.05 23.82
N PHE A 9 -1.68 24.32 23.98
CA PHE A 9 -1.54 25.26 22.86
C PHE A 9 -0.50 24.80 21.83
N ILE A 10 0.69 24.40 22.30
CA ILE A 10 1.77 23.94 21.43
C ILE A 10 1.36 22.64 20.72
N LEU A 11 0.88 21.64 21.45
CA LEU A 11 0.45 20.38 20.83
C LEU A 11 -0.68 20.61 19.82
N LYS A 12 -1.61 21.53 20.09
CA LYS A 12 -2.70 21.87 19.19
C LYS A 12 -2.21 22.55 17.91
N ARG A 13 -1.24 23.45 18.03
CA ARG A 13 -0.64 24.18 16.91
C ARG A 13 0.20 23.26 16.03
N GLU A 14 1.02 22.42 16.65
CA GLU A 14 1.99 21.56 15.96
C GLU A 14 1.36 20.27 15.40
N LYS A 15 0.13 19.93 15.81
CA LYS A 15 -0.67 18.78 15.32
C LYS A 15 0.05 17.43 15.35
N ARG A 16 1.02 17.27 16.26
CA ARG A 16 1.77 16.02 16.42
C ARG A 16 2.05 15.74 17.89
N PRO A 17 2.25 14.48 18.29
CA PRO A 17 2.81 14.18 19.60
C PRO A 17 4.21 14.79 19.74
N MET A 18 4.49 15.39 20.90
CA MET A 18 5.78 16.03 21.17
C MET A 18 6.33 15.61 22.53
N THR A 19 7.65 15.56 22.64
CA THR A 19 8.30 15.30 23.90
C THR A 19 8.16 16.51 24.81
N VAL A 20 8.13 16.28 26.13
CA VAL A 20 8.08 17.37 27.11
C VAL A 20 9.21 18.36 26.91
N LYS A 21 10.39 17.87 26.50
CA LYS A 21 11.56 18.70 26.23
C LYS A 21 11.29 19.65 25.05
N GLU A 22 10.79 19.15 23.93
CA GLU A 22 10.40 19.99 22.78
C GLU A 22 9.31 21.01 23.16
N ILE A 23 8.29 20.58 23.91
CA ILE A 23 7.21 21.47 24.37
C ILE A 23 7.77 22.61 25.24
N VAL A 24 8.69 22.30 26.16
CA VAL A 24 9.31 23.30 27.05
C VAL A 24 10.26 24.22 26.30
N GLU A 25 11.06 23.69 25.37
CA GLU A 25 11.96 24.49 24.53
C GLU A 25 11.17 25.53 23.71
N ILE A 26 10.07 25.11 23.08
CA ILE A 26 9.17 26.01 22.35
C ILE A 26 8.52 27.01 23.31
N ALA A 27 7.99 26.54 24.45
CA ALA A 27 7.30 27.39 25.42
C ALA A 27 8.20 28.48 26.02
N LEU A 28 9.49 28.18 26.24
CA LEU A 28 10.46 29.15 26.74
C LEU A 28 10.93 30.11 25.63
N LYS A 29 11.23 29.57 24.44
CA LYS A 29 11.66 30.37 23.28
C LYS A 29 10.62 31.42 22.90
N GLU A 30 9.34 31.07 23.00
CA GLU A 30 8.22 31.95 22.66
C GLU A 30 7.67 32.74 23.86
N GLY A 31 8.27 32.60 25.05
CA GLY A 31 7.83 33.29 26.26
C GLY A 31 6.42 32.90 26.76
N LEU A 32 5.89 31.75 26.33
CA LEU A 32 4.59 31.23 26.73
C LEU A 32 4.54 30.84 28.21
N ILE A 33 5.70 30.42 28.76
CA ILE A 33 5.92 30.16 30.18
C ILE A 33 7.12 30.95 30.70
N LYS A 34 7.09 31.32 31.98
CA LYS A 34 8.24 31.85 32.73
C LYS A 34 8.47 30.94 33.92
N THR A 35 9.73 30.60 34.19
CA THR A 35 10.06 29.64 35.24
C THR A 35 11.41 29.97 35.88
N SER A 36 11.47 29.84 37.21
CA SER A 36 12.68 29.88 38.02
C SER A 36 13.19 28.47 38.38
N SER A 37 12.49 27.43 37.91
CA SER A 37 12.81 26.02 38.19
C SER A 37 14.09 25.59 37.50
N LYS A 38 14.88 24.78 38.20
CA LYS A 38 16.09 24.13 37.66
C LYS A 38 15.76 23.02 36.64
N SER A 39 14.51 22.56 36.54
CA SER A 39 14.10 21.52 35.58
C SER A 39 12.65 21.74 35.09
N PRO A 40 12.42 22.75 34.23
CA PRO A 40 11.09 23.08 33.72
C PRO A 40 10.41 21.95 32.93
N ASP A 41 11.20 21.06 32.34
CA ASP A 41 10.77 19.84 31.70
C ASP A 41 10.12 18.85 32.69
N ARG A 42 10.66 18.71 33.90
CA ARG A 42 10.03 17.86 34.93
C ARG A 42 8.71 18.45 35.39
N ASP A 43 8.66 19.76 35.59
CA ASP A 43 7.45 20.45 36.03
C ASP A 43 6.34 20.36 34.97
N MET A 44 6.68 20.56 33.69
CA MET A 44 5.77 20.37 32.57
C MET A 44 5.23 18.93 32.54
N ALA A 45 6.11 17.94 32.68
CA ALA A 45 5.72 16.53 32.69
C ALA A 45 4.74 16.23 33.83
N VAL A 46 5.04 16.64 35.05
CA VAL A 46 4.19 16.44 36.25
C VAL A 46 2.79 16.99 36.01
N ASN A 47 2.68 18.22 35.49
CA ASN A 47 1.39 18.85 35.22
C ASN A 47 0.55 18.06 34.19
N ILE A 48 1.16 17.59 33.10
CA ILE A 48 0.44 16.80 32.08
C ILE A 48 0.07 15.42 32.63
N TYR A 49 0.96 14.78 33.41
CA TYR A 49 0.69 13.48 34.02
C TYR A 49 -0.45 13.53 35.04
N ASP A 50 -0.44 14.53 35.91
CA ASP A 50 -1.48 14.73 36.90
C ASP A 50 -2.82 15.03 36.24
N ASP A 51 -2.83 15.82 35.17
CA ASP A 51 -4.05 16.06 34.42
C ASP A 51 -4.63 14.77 33.82
N ILE A 52 -3.80 13.94 33.18
CA ILE A 52 -4.22 12.65 32.63
C ILE A 52 -4.72 11.72 33.74
N ARG A 53 -4.05 11.71 34.90
CA ARG A 53 -4.41 10.85 36.04
C ARG A 53 -5.74 11.26 36.67
N LEU A 54 -5.93 12.57 36.89
CA LEU A 54 -7.11 13.11 37.55
C LEU A 54 -8.34 13.12 36.62
N ASN A 55 -8.16 13.42 35.34
CA ASN A 55 -9.26 13.59 34.40
C ASN A 55 -9.49 12.37 33.48
N GLY A 56 -8.57 11.39 33.46
CA GLY A 56 -8.74 10.15 32.70
C GLY A 56 -9.07 10.39 31.23
N LYS A 57 -10.23 9.90 30.78
CA LYS A 57 -10.73 10.08 29.41
C LYS A 57 -11.12 11.53 29.08
N ASN A 58 -11.37 12.37 30.10
CA ASN A 58 -11.72 13.78 29.94
C ASN A 58 -10.48 14.69 29.89
N SER A 59 -9.26 14.15 30.09
CA SER A 59 -8.04 14.94 29.88
C SER A 59 -7.87 15.23 28.38
N PRO A 60 -7.59 16.48 27.98
CA PRO A 60 -7.28 16.81 26.59
C PRO A 60 -5.96 16.17 26.13
N PHE A 61 -5.11 15.72 27.06
CA PHE A 61 -3.86 15.05 26.74
C PHE A 61 -4.06 13.55 26.68
N VAL A 62 -3.33 12.94 25.75
CA VAL A 62 -3.09 11.50 25.73
C VAL A 62 -1.59 11.27 25.83
N LYS A 63 -1.22 10.34 26.70
CA LYS A 63 0.17 9.88 26.78
C LYS A 63 0.43 8.91 25.62
N VAL A 64 1.12 9.41 24.60
CA VAL A 64 1.51 8.62 23.41
C VAL A 64 2.77 7.81 23.69
N GLY A 65 3.70 8.33 24.51
CA GLY A 65 4.98 7.69 24.81
C GLY A 65 5.57 8.10 26.17
N ARG A 66 6.79 7.66 26.51
CA ARG A 66 7.46 8.13 27.74
C ARG A 66 7.87 9.60 27.57
N GLY A 67 7.22 10.50 28.30
CA GLY A 67 7.46 11.93 28.16
C GLY A 67 7.05 12.48 26.78
N LEU A 68 6.24 11.73 26.02
CA LEU A 68 5.68 12.10 24.72
C LEU A 68 4.16 12.19 24.88
N PHE A 69 3.61 13.36 24.59
CA PHE A 69 2.21 13.68 24.77
C PHE A 69 1.62 14.19 23.48
N GLY A 70 0.38 13.82 23.20
CA GLY A 70 -0.42 14.35 22.11
C GLY A 70 -1.77 14.82 22.65
N LEU A 71 -2.62 15.36 21.78
CA LEU A 71 -3.98 15.70 22.15
C LEU A 71 -4.92 14.55 21.81
N ARG A 72 -5.82 14.25 22.74
CA ARG A 72 -6.85 13.21 22.59
C ARG A 72 -7.77 13.52 21.41
N GLU A 73 -8.04 14.79 21.15
CA GLU A 73 -8.85 15.22 20.02
C GLU A 73 -8.26 14.78 18.67
N PHE A 74 -6.94 14.60 18.54
CA PHE A 74 -6.31 14.13 17.29
C PHE A 74 -6.43 12.61 17.11
N GLU A 75 -6.19 11.79 18.15
CA GLU A 75 -6.37 10.33 18.07
C GLU A 75 -7.84 9.95 17.81
N GLU A 76 -8.78 10.72 18.36
CA GLU A 76 -10.22 10.53 18.11
C GLU A 76 -10.65 11.08 16.75
N GLN A 77 -10.02 12.14 16.25
CA GLN A 77 -10.26 12.67 14.91
C GLN A 77 -9.79 11.69 13.84
N GLU A 78 -8.56 11.18 13.88
CA GLU A 78 -8.03 10.26 12.86
C GLU A 78 -8.87 8.98 12.72
N ARG A 79 -9.24 8.35 13.84
CA ARG A 79 -10.10 7.15 13.82
C ARG A 79 -11.51 7.45 13.32
N LYS A 80 -12.06 8.62 13.68
CA LYS A 80 -13.35 9.08 13.16
C LYS A 80 -13.24 9.36 11.66
N THR A 81 -12.24 10.08 11.20
CA THR A 81 -12.02 10.45 9.79
C THR A 81 -11.88 9.22 8.89
N THR A 82 -11.14 8.19 9.30
CA THR A 82 -11.03 6.96 8.50
C THR A 82 -12.35 6.17 8.47
N THR A 83 -13.05 6.08 9.60
CA THR A 83 -14.35 5.39 9.68
C THR A 83 -15.43 6.14 8.90
N GLU A 84 -15.52 7.46 9.07
CA GLU A 84 -16.38 8.38 8.32
C GLU A 84 -16.05 8.32 6.81
N GLY A 85 -14.77 8.19 6.45
CA GLY A 85 -14.31 8.00 5.08
C GLY A 85 -14.86 6.72 4.43
N VAL A 86 -14.78 5.57 5.13
CA VAL A 86 -15.33 4.29 4.63
C VAL A 86 -16.86 4.29 4.62
N GLU A 87 -17.51 4.93 5.60
CA GLU A 87 -18.96 5.10 5.61
C GLU A 87 -19.44 5.97 4.44
N HIS A 88 -18.73 7.08 4.17
CA HIS A 88 -18.97 7.95 3.03
C HIS A 88 -18.76 7.22 1.71
N LEU A 89 -17.69 6.43 1.60
CA LEU A 89 -17.40 5.64 0.41
C LEU A 89 -18.46 4.54 0.18
N THR A 90 -18.86 3.87 1.26
CA THR A 90 -19.97 2.89 1.25
C THR A 90 -21.27 3.53 0.79
N ARG A 91 -21.58 4.73 1.28
CA ARG A 91 -22.77 5.48 0.88
C ARG A 91 -22.72 5.87 -0.59
N LYS A 92 -21.60 6.44 -1.06
CA LYS A 92 -21.39 6.77 -2.47
C LYS A 92 -21.57 5.55 -3.37
N LEU A 93 -20.91 4.42 -3.07
CA LEU A 93 -21.06 3.16 -3.81
C LEU A 93 -22.53 2.73 -3.91
N LYS A 94 -23.26 2.83 -2.78
CA LYS A 94 -24.68 2.49 -2.74
C LYS A 94 -25.56 3.39 -3.59
N GLU A 95 -25.22 4.68 -3.69
CA GLU A 95 -25.98 5.68 -4.44
C GLU A 95 -25.66 5.62 -5.94
N THR A 96 -24.37 5.61 -6.31
CA THR A 96 -23.92 5.75 -7.70
C THR A 96 -24.18 4.51 -8.56
N GLN A 97 -24.23 3.31 -7.97
CA GLN A 97 -24.55 2.06 -8.68
C GLN A 97 -25.92 2.07 -9.39
N TYR A 98 -26.83 2.99 -9.02
CA TYR A 98 -28.15 3.13 -9.64
C TYR A 98 -28.24 4.32 -10.63
N ARG A 99 -27.18 5.14 -10.76
CA ARG A 99 -27.14 6.37 -11.58
C ARG A 99 -26.68 6.10 -13.01
N SER A 100 -27.53 5.48 -13.82
CA SER A 100 -27.21 5.18 -15.24
C SER A 100 -27.04 6.39 -16.15
N ASN A 101 -27.32 7.60 -15.67
CA ASN A 101 -27.07 8.87 -16.37
C ASN A 101 -25.68 9.47 -16.06
N SER A 102 -24.97 8.99 -15.04
CA SER A 102 -23.62 9.43 -14.68
C SER A 102 -22.67 8.24 -14.38
N PRO A 103 -22.39 7.34 -15.35
CA PRO A 103 -21.54 6.16 -15.10
C PRO A 103 -20.14 6.49 -14.56
N SER A 104 -19.56 7.62 -15.01
CA SER A 104 -18.25 8.10 -14.55
C SER A 104 -18.19 8.40 -13.05
N GLU A 105 -19.32 8.81 -12.44
CA GLU A 105 -19.38 8.99 -10.98
C GLU A 105 -19.17 7.65 -10.26
N PHE A 106 -19.70 6.55 -10.80
CA PHE A 106 -19.52 5.23 -10.18
C PHE A 106 -18.09 4.73 -10.32
N GLU A 107 -17.46 4.93 -11.47
CA GLU A 107 -16.06 4.54 -11.72
C GLU A 107 -15.08 5.28 -10.81
N GLU A 108 -15.25 6.59 -10.59
CA GLU A 108 -14.43 7.34 -9.63
C GLU A 108 -14.57 6.78 -8.21
N VAL A 109 -15.78 6.37 -7.82
CA VAL A 109 -16.02 5.75 -6.52
C VAL A 109 -15.41 4.35 -6.42
N LEU A 110 -15.44 3.56 -7.50
CA LEU A 110 -14.73 2.28 -7.57
C LEU A 110 -13.22 2.46 -7.47
N LYS A 111 -12.67 3.48 -8.13
CA LYS A 111 -11.25 3.86 -8.02
C LYS A 111 -10.88 4.21 -6.57
N GLU A 112 -11.67 5.04 -5.89
CA GLU A 112 -11.49 5.36 -4.46
C GLU A 112 -11.55 4.08 -3.60
N ALA A 113 -12.52 3.19 -3.84
CA ALA A 113 -12.71 1.94 -3.10
C ALA A 113 -11.53 0.98 -3.24
N PHE A 114 -11.06 0.71 -4.45
CA PHE A 114 -9.92 -0.17 -4.64
C PHE A 114 -8.60 0.48 -4.21
N SER A 115 -8.47 1.80 -4.29
CA SER A 115 -7.32 2.50 -3.70
C SER A 115 -7.27 2.30 -2.19
N PHE A 116 -8.43 2.38 -1.50
CA PHE A 116 -8.51 2.10 -0.06
C PHE A 116 -8.13 0.66 0.29
N LEU A 117 -8.42 -0.31 -0.58
CA LEU A 117 -7.99 -1.70 -0.42
C LEU A 117 -6.48 -1.93 -0.67
N GLY A 118 -5.73 -0.89 -1.00
CA GLY A 118 -4.28 -0.92 -1.19
C GLY A 118 -3.81 -1.11 -2.63
N PHE A 119 -4.72 -1.05 -3.61
CA PHE A 119 -4.33 -1.05 -5.02
C PHE A 119 -3.86 0.34 -5.46
N GLU A 120 -2.94 0.37 -6.41
CA GLU A 120 -2.75 1.57 -7.23
C GLU A 120 -3.83 1.60 -8.30
N THR A 121 -4.46 2.76 -8.50
CA THR A 121 -5.61 2.90 -9.39
C THR A 121 -5.43 4.02 -10.41
N ASP A 122 -5.74 3.72 -11.67
CA ASP A 122 -5.73 4.67 -12.80
C ASP A 122 -7.10 4.63 -13.50
N LEU A 123 -7.49 5.74 -14.17
CA LEU A 123 -8.64 5.77 -15.07
C LEU A 123 -8.18 5.83 -16.52
N ILE A 124 -8.77 4.98 -17.36
CA ILE A 124 -8.56 4.99 -18.81
C ILE A 124 -9.84 5.48 -19.47
N ALA A 125 -9.85 6.75 -19.88
CA ALA A 125 -10.92 7.30 -20.69
C ALA A 125 -10.72 6.90 -22.16
N THR A 126 -11.65 6.10 -22.69
CA THR A 126 -11.82 5.87 -24.13
C THR A 126 -13.10 6.54 -24.62
N PRO A 127 -13.23 6.89 -25.91
CA PRO A 127 -14.46 7.48 -26.43
C PRO A 127 -15.68 6.57 -26.14
N GLY A 128 -16.52 6.99 -25.19
CA GLY A 128 -17.74 6.26 -24.79
C GLY A 128 -17.62 5.31 -23.60
N ASN A 129 -16.43 5.05 -23.06
CA ASN A 129 -16.23 4.18 -21.88
C ASN A 129 -15.01 4.60 -21.04
N THR A 130 -15.11 4.57 -19.72
CA THR A 130 -14.00 4.87 -18.81
C THR A 130 -13.79 3.69 -17.86
N ASP A 131 -12.65 3.00 -17.98
CA ASP A 131 -12.38 1.83 -17.14
C ASP A 131 -11.40 2.17 -16.00
N VAL A 132 -11.59 1.54 -14.84
CA VAL A 132 -10.63 1.63 -13.72
C VAL A 132 -9.60 0.52 -13.89
N VAL A 133 -8.31 0.85 -13.79
CA VAL A 133 -7.23 -0.15 -13.81
C VAL A 133 -6.58 -0.23 -12.44
N LEU A 134 -6.52 -1.44 -11.88
CA LEU A 134 -5.88 -1.74 -10.62
C LEU A 134 -4.51 -2.35 -10.87
N LYS A 135 -3.50 -1.93 -10.11
CA LYS A 135 -2.15 -2.52 -10.10
C LYS A 135 -1.77 -2.93 -8.68
N ALA A 136 -1.44 -4.19 -8.50
CA ALA A 136 -0.88 -4.73 -7.27
C ALA A 136 0.63 -4.97 -7.45
N ASN A 137 1.46 -4.12 -6.84
CA ASN A 137 2.93 -4.19 -6.98
C ASN A 137 3.56 -5.03 -5.86
N ILE A 138 3.44 -6.35 -5.97
CA ILE A 138 3.94 -7.32 -4.98
C ILE A 138 5.12 -8.17 -5.52
N GLY A 139 5.94 -7.57 -6.38
CA GLY A 139 7.12 -8.21 -6.95
C GLY A 139 6.77 -9.27 -7.99
N HIS A 140 7.24 -10.51 -7.80
CA HIS A 140 7.01 -11.62 -8.73
C HIS A 140 5.53 -11.96 -8.92
N GLU A 141 4.72 -11.71 -7.88
CA GLU A 141 3.28 -11.99 -7.87
C GLU A 141 2.44 -10.82 -8.36
N SER A 142 3.07 -9.74 -8.86
CA SER A 142 2.35 -8.53 -9.30
C SER A 142 1.31 -8.86 -10.37
N TYR A 143 0.17 -8.18 -10.30
CA TYR A 143 -0.94 -8.39 -11.22
C TYR A 143 -1.70 -7.10 -11.49
N THR A 144 -2.37 -7.07 -12.65
CA THR A 144 -3.21 -5.96 -13.10
C THR A 144 -4.65 -6.41 -13.33
N VAL A 145 -5.61 -5.57 -12.97
CA VAL A 145 -7.05 -5.85 -13.13
C VAL A 145 -7.72 -4.70 -13.86
N ASN A 146 -8.48 -4.98 -14.90
CA ASN A 146 -9.43 -4.02 -15.47
C ASN A 146 -10.77 -4.14 -14.73
N VAL A 147 -11.31 -3.02 -14.28
CA VAL A 147 -12.57 -2.90 -13.55
C VAL A 147 -13.54 -2.09 -14.41
N ASP A 148 -14.66 -2.73 -14.76
CA ASP A 148 -15.76 -2.11 -15.50
C ASP A 148 -16.94 -1.86 -14.54
N GLY A 149 -17.32 -0.60 -14.38
CA GLY A 149 -18.41 -0.19 -13.49
C GLY A 149 -19.74 -0.17 -14.23
N LYS A 150 -20.67 -1.05 -13.87
CA LYS A 150 -22.01 -1.10 -14.47
C LYS A 150 -23.09 -0.68 -13.49
N THR A 151 -23.89 0.30 -13.91
CA THR A 151 -25.01 0.85 -13.13
C THR A 151 -26.35 0.33 -13.64
N SER A 152 -27.36 0.24 -12.77
CA SER A 152 -28.71 -0.16 -13.17
C SER A 152 -29.79 0.45 -12.30
N LYS A 153 -30.73 1.17 -12.91
CA LYS A 153 -31.93 1.68 -12.20
C LYS A 153 -32.83 0.56 -11.65
N SER A 154 -32.84 -0.61 -12.27
CA SER A 154 -33.64 -1.77 -11.82
C SER A 154 -32.91 -2.63 -10.78
N GLY A 155 -31.65 -2.31 -10.49
CA GLY A 155 -30.81 -3.00 -9.51
C GLY A 155 -30.22 -4.33 -9.97
N LYS A 156 -30.46 -4.74 -11.22
CA LYS A 156 -29.80 -5.92 -11.81
C LYS A 156 -29.17 -5.59 -13.15
N ILE A 157 -27.99 -6.14 -13.40
CA ILE A 157 -27.28 -6.10 -14.66
C ILE A 157 -27.59 -7.37 -15.45
N SER A 158 -28.16 -7.19 -16.64
CA SER A 158 -28.43 -8.27 -17.58
C SER A 158 -27.27 -8.48 -18.54
N ASP A 159 -27.29 -9.61 -19.24
CA ASP A 159 -26.24 -10.05 -20.16
C ASP A 159 -26.01 -9.07 -21.32
N VAL A 160 -27.07 -8.39 -21.77
CA VAL A 160 -27.04 -7.41 -22.86
C VAL A 160 -26.42 -6.07 -22.43
N GLN A 161 -26.37 -5.79 -21.13
CA GLN A 161 -25.79 -4.55 -20.60
C GLN A 161 -24.26 -4.65 -20.43
N ILE A 162 -23.70 -5.84 -20.62
CA ILE A 162 -22.26 -6.08 -20.55
C ILE A 162 -21.74 -6.26 -21.97
N ASP A 163 -20.84 -5.38 -22.39
CA ASP A 163 -20.15 -5.51 -23.67
C ASP A 163 -18.94 -6.43 -23.51
N TRP A 164 -19.19 -7.74 -23.63
CA TRP A 164 -18.19 -8.78 -23.42
C TRP A 164 -17.02 -8.70 -24.40
N LEU A 165 -17.26 -8.27 -25.64
CA LEU A 165 -16.23 -8.12 -26.66
C LEU A 165 -15.30 -6.96 -26.30
N SER A 166 -15.88 -5.83 -25.89
CA SER A 166 -15.09 -4.68 -25.44
C SER A 166 -14.24 -5.04 -24.22
N LEU A 167 -14.75 -5.81 -23.27
CA LEU A 167 -13.97 -6.27 -22.10
C LEU A 167 -12.75 -7.12 -22.50
N GLU A 168 -12.91 -8.02 -23.46
CA GLU A 168 -11.82 -8.86 -23.99
C GLU A 168 -10.77 -8.02 -24.74
N ASP A 169 -11.22 -7.10 -25.61
CA ASP A 169 -10.37 -6.17 -26.33
C ASP A 169 -9.59 -5.25 -25.37
N HIS A 170 -10.26 -4.72 -24.35
CA HIS A 170 -9.63 -3.86 -23.34
C HIS A 170 -8.61 -4.63 -22.52
N LYS A 171 -8.88 -5.88 -22.14
CA LYS A 171 -7.91 -6.76 -21.47
C LYS A 171 -6.66 -6.94 -22.30
N GLY A 172 -6.80 -7.20 -23.60
CA GLY A 172 -5.67 -7.34 -24.54
C GLY A 172 -4.86 -6.05 -24.70
N LYS A 173 -5.54 -4.89 -24.79
CA LYS A 173 -4.88 -3.58 -24.89
C LYS A 173 -4.12 -3.20 -23.62
N THR A 174 -4.70 -3.47 -22.45
CA THR A 174 -4.06 -3.13 -21.17
C THR A 174 -3.09 -4.20 -20.67
N ASP A 175 -3.06 -5.36 -21.32
CA ASP A 175 -2.35 -6.55 -20.86
C ASP A 175 -2.65 -6.88 -19.39
N ALA A 176 -3.93 -6.69 -19.01
CA ALA A 176 -4.40 -6.98 -17.67
C ALA A 176 -4.53 -8.49 -17.46
N ASP A 177 -4.13 -8.96 -16.28
CA ASP A 177 -4.23 -10.37 -15.92
C ASP A 177 -5.70 -10.78 -15.74
N PHE A 178 -6.51 -9.88 -15.17
CA PHE A 178 -7.89 -10.13 -14.81
C PHE A 178 -8.85 -9.01 -15.27
N VAL A 179 -10.13 -9.36 -15.36
CA VAL A 179 -11.22 -8.42 -15.63
C VAL A 179 -12.32 -8.66 -14.61
N VAL A 180 -12.83 -7.59 -14.03
CA VAL A 180 -13.99 -7.62 -13.12
C VAL A 180 -15.03 -6.61 -13.58
N VAL A 181 -16.28 -7.04 -13.59
CA VAL A 181 -17.44 -6.16 -13.73
C VAL A 181 -18.04 -5.95 -12.35
N VAL A 182 -18.20 -4.70 -11.94
CA VAL A 182 -18.78 -4.33 -10.65
C VAL A 182 -20.15 -3.71 -10.85
N GLY A 183 -21.16 -4.17 -10.12
CA GLY A 183 -22.52 -3.66 -10.25
C GLY A 183 -23.42 -3.97 -9.05
N PRO A 184 -24.68 -3.51 -9.06
CA PRO A 184 -25.59 -3.69 -7.91
C PRO A 184 -25.92 -5.15 -7.63
N ASP A 185 -26.31 -5.88 -8.67
CA ASP A 185 -26.55 -7.32 -8.68
C ASP A 185 -26.53 -7.79 -10.14
N PHE A 186 -26.46 -9.10 -10.38
CA PHE A 186 -26.39 -9.68 -11.71
C PHE A 186 -27.57 -10.61 -11.97
N ALA A 187 -28.10 -10.58 -13.19
CA ALA A 187 -29.11 -11.54 -13.62
C ALA A 187 -28.51 -12.94 -13.67
N LYS A 188 -29.20 -13.93 -13.11
CA LYS A 188 -28.76 -15.33 -13.16
C LYS A 188 -28.80 -15.88 -14.60
N GLY A 189 -28.16 -17.03 -14.82
CA GLY A 189 -28.25 -17.76 -16.08
C GLY A 189 -27.17 -17.32 -17.07
N ASN A 190 -27.56 -16.54 -18.09
CA ASN A 190 -26.66 -16.24 -19.22
C ASN A 190 -25.44 -15.39 -18.81
N VAL A 191 -25.62 -14.41 -17.91
CA VAL A 191 -24.54 -13.53 -17.43
C VAL A 191 -23.43 -14.34 -16.79
N GLU A 192 -23.78 -15.22 -15.85
CA GLU A 192 -22.85 -16.06 -15.11
C GLU A 192 -22.12 -17.05 -16.04
N LYS A 193 -22.86 -17.72 -16.93
CA LYS A 193 -22.27 -18.61 -17.94
C LYS A 193 -21.27 -17.88 -18.83
N ARG A 194 -21.61 -16.65 -19.27
CA ARG A 194 -20.77 -15.87 -20.16
C ARG A 194 -19.57 -15.27 -19.43
N ALA A 195 -19.72 -14.90 -18.16
CA ALA A 195 -18.62 -14.50 -17.29
C ALA A 195 -17.58 -15.61 -17.13
N HIS A 196 -18.01 -16.85 -16.85
CA HIS A 196 -17.12 -18.01 -16.83
C HIS A 196 -16.40 -18.22 -18.16
N LYS A 197 -17.15 -18.19 -19.28
CA LYS A 197 -16.58 -18.41 -20.61
C LYS A 197 -15.54 -17.34 -20.99
N SER A 198 -15.76 -16.10 -20.57
CA SER A 198 -14.92 -14.95 -20.96
C SER A 198 -13.84 -14.62 -19.92
N GLY A 199 -13.73 -15.42 -18.85
CA GLY A 199 -12.75 -15.18 -17.79
C GLY A 199 -12.97 -13.88 -17.00
N VAL A 200 -14.24 -13.47 -16.85
CA VAL A 200 -14.63 -12.22 -16.19
C VAL A 200 -15.22 -12.55 -14.81
N VAL A 201 -14.84 -11.77 -13.80
CA VAL A 201 -15.42 -11.82 -12.45
C VAL A 201 -16.60 -10.87 -12.34
N LEU A 202 -17.67 -11.28 -11.69
CA LEU A 202 -18.85 -10.47 -11.39
C LEU A 202 -18.85 -10.16 -9.89
N LEU A 203 -18.54 -8.91 -9.53
CA LEU A 203 -18.47 -8.45 -8.15
C LEU A 203 -19.66 -7.55 -7.82
N LYS A 204 -20.43 -7.89 -6.80
CA LYS A 204 -21.54 -7.04 -6.37
C LYS A 204 -21.01 -5.93 -5.48
N VAL A 205 -21.61 -4.75 -5.58
CA VAL A 205 -21.27 -3.61 -4.72
C VAL A 205 -21.43 -3.95 -3.23
N LYS A 206 -22.42 -4.77 -2.88
CA LYS A 206 -22.59 -5.23 -1.49
C LYS A 206 -21.37 -6.02 -0.98
N ASP A 207 -20.77 -6.87 -1.82
CA ASP A 207 -19.65 -7.73 -1.47
C ASP A 207 -18.36 -6.88 -1.39
N LEU A 208 -18.18 -5.91 -2.30
CA LEU A 208 -17.11 -4.91 -2.21
C LEU A 208 -17.18 -4.10 -0.91
N ILE A 209 -18.38 -3.69 -0.49
CA ILE A 209 -18.60 -2.98 0.77
C ILE A 209 -18.22 -3.86 1.97
N GLU A 210 -18.49 -5.16 1.93
CA GLU A 210 -18.07 -6.09 2.98
C GLU A 210 -16.54 -6.17 3.07
N LEU A 211 -15.85 -6.25 1.93
CA LEU A 211 -14.39 -6.18 1.89
C LEU A 211 -13.86 -4.86 2.49
N LEU A 212 -14.45 -3.71 2.14
CA LEU A 212 -14.03 -2.41 2.72
C LEU A 212 -14.20 -2.37 4.25
N LYS A 213 -15.29 -2.94 4.77
CA LYS A 213 -15.59 -2.99 6.21
C LYS A 213 -14.68 -3.95 6.98
N GLU A 214 -14.23 -5.03 6.36
CA GLU A 214 -13.23 -5.90 6.98
C GLU A 214 -11.84 -5.27 6.90
N HIS A 215 -11.49 -4.64 5.78
CA HIS A 215 -10.19 -4.00 5.57
C HIS A 215 -9.90 -2.88 6.58
N ILE A 216 -10.91 -2.07 6.95
CA ILE A 216 -10.73 -1.01 7.97
C ILE A 216 -10.43 -1.59 9.36
N ARG A 217 -10.92 -2.80 9.67
CA ARG A 217 -10.64 -3.46 10.95
C ARG A 217 -9.24 -4.05 10.94
N TYR A 218 -8.93 -4.77 9.88
CA TYR A 218 -7.62 -5.36 9.62
C TYR A 218 -7.35 -5.36 8.12
N PRO A 219 -6.27 -4.73 7.63
CA PRO A 219 -5.98 -4.68 6.21
C PRO A 219 -5.74 -6.07 5.61
N PHE A 220 -6.46 -6.37 4.52
CA PHE A 220 -6.10 -7.46 3.62
C PHE A 220 -4.75 -7.16 2.97
N ASN A 221 -3.96 -8.20 2.71
CA ASN A 221 -2.84 -8.08 1.80
C ASN A 221 -3.29 -8.33 0.35
N LEU A 222 -2.50 -7.88 -0.62
CA LEU A 222 -2.85 -7.97 -2.04
C LEU A 222 -2.86 -9.41 -2.58
N LEU A 223 -2.21 -10.38 -1.92
CA LEU A 223 -2.33 -11.80 -2.29
C LEU A 223 -3.68 -12.39 -1.87
N GLU A 224 -4.19 -12.01 -0.69
CA GLU A 224 -5.55 -12.38 -0.26
C GLU A 224 -6.59 -11.84 -1.25
N LEU A 225 -6.43 -10.58 -1.70
CA LEU A 225 -7.35 -9.96 -2.65
C LEU A 225 -7.18 -10.47 -4.08
N LYS A 226 -6.02 -11.00 -4.48
CA LYS A 226 -5.80 -11.63 -5.79
C LYS A 226 -6.79 -12.75 -6.06
N ARG A 227 -7.10 -13.56 -5.03
CA ARG A 227 -8.06 -14.68 -5.09
C ARG A 227 -9.44 -14.26 -5.60
N LEU A 228 -9.82 -13.00 -5.38
CA LEU A 228 -11.08 -12.43 -5.87
C LEU A 228 -11.18 -12.51 -7.40
N PHE A 229 -10.04 -12.37 -8.08
CA PHE A 229 -9.97 -12.22 -9.52
C PHE A 229 -9.65 -13.52 -10.26
N GLU A 230 -9.23 -14.57 -9.53
CA GLU A 230 -8.78 -15.84 -10.11
C GLU A 230 -9.92 -16.77 -10.50
N THR A 231 -11.12 -16.57 -9.95
CA THR A 231 -12.31 -17.39 -10.23
C THR A 231 -13.35 -16.57 -10.99
N PRO A 232 -13.44 -16.72 -12.32
CA PRO A 232 -14.50 -16.10 -13.13
C PRO A 232 -15.90 -16.47 -12.64
N GLY A 233 -16.90 -15.63 -12.93
CA GLY A 233 -18.28 -15.82 -12.47
C GLY A 233 -18.64 -14.98 -11.25
N ASP A 234 -19.68 -15.38 -10.51
CA ASP A 234 -20.16 -14.66 -9.31
C ASP A 234 -19.14 -14.76 -8.16
N ALA A 235 -18.67 -13.61 -7.68
CA ALA A 235 -17.63 -13.55 -6.65
C ALA A 235 -18.14 -13.79 -5.21
N GLY A 236 -19.46 -13.92 -4.97
CA GLY A 236 -20.02 -13.90 -3.62
C GLY A 236 -19.40 -14.94 -2.68
N HIS A 237 -19.31 -16.19 -3.11
CA HIS A 237 -18.68 -17.26 -2.32
C HIS A 237 -17.18 -17.02 -2.09
N VAL A 238 -16.48 -16.50 -3.10
CA VAL A 238 -15.05 -16.20 -3.02
C VAL A 238 -14.78 -15.08 -2.01
N VAL A 239 -15.64 -14.06 -1.96
CA VAL A 239 -15.58 -12.98 -0.97
C VAL A 239 -15.78 -13.54 0.44
N GLU A 240 -16.78 -14.40 0.64
CA GLU A 240 -17.00 -15.07 1.93
C GLU A 240 -15.78 -15.89 2.37
N GLU A 241 -15.16 -16.64 1.46
CA GLU A 241 -13.92 -17.38 1.74
C GLU A 241 -12.74 -16.47 2.10
N ILE A 242 -12.53 -15.38 1.35
CA ILE A 242 -11.47 -14.40 1.60
C ILE A 242 -11.65 -13.80 2.99
N ILE A 243 -12.87 -13.36 3.32
CA ILE A 243 -13.19 -12.79 4.64
C ILE A 243 -12.99 -13.82 5.75
N SER A 244 -13.46 -15.06 5.55
CA SER A 244 -13.31 -16.14 6.53
C SER A 244 -11.83 -16.44 6.81
N ALA A 245 -11.03 -16.64 5.76
CA ALA A 245 -9.59 -16.89 5.88
C ALA A 245 -8.86 -15.71 6.54
N HIS A 246 -9.23 -14.48 6.18
CA HIS A 246 -8.68 -13.27 6.76
C HIS A 246 -8.98 -13.17 8.26
N ARG A 247 -10.22 -13.42 8.68
CA ARG A 247 -10.61 -13.43 10.11
C ARG A 247 -9.89 -14.51 10.92
N SER A 248 -9.62 -15.66 10.30
CA SER A 248 -8.76 -16.69 10.91
C SER A 248 -7.31 -16.22 11.05
N ARG A 249 -6.76 -15.45 10.10
CA ARG A 249 -5.44 -14.84 10.22
C ARG A 249 -5.38 -13.78 11.33
N THR A 250 -6.43 -12.96 11.47
CA THR A 250 -6.47 -11.88 12.46
C THR A 250 -6.71 -12.37 13.89
N HIS A 251 -7.14 -13.61 14.09
CA HIS A 251 -7.16 -14.25 15.42
C HIS A 251 -5.81 -14.19 16.13
N PHE A 252 -4.70 -14.12 15.38
CA PHE A 252 -3.38 -13.88 15.94
C PHE A 252 -3.33 -12.67 16.89
N LEU A 253 -3.99 -11.57 16.53
CA LEU A 253 -3.96 -10.32 17.30
C LEU A 253 -4.81 -10.40 18.57
N GLU A 254 -5.95 -11.10 18.51
CA GLU A 254 -6.74 -11.41 19.71
C GLU A 254 -5.95 -12.31 20.67
N ASN A 255 -5.27 -13.31 20.12
CA ASN A 255 -4.44 -14.24 20.88
C ASN A 255 -3.21 -13.56 21.48
N LEU A 256 -2.58 -12.61 20.78
CA LEU A 256 -1.45 -11.83 21.30
C LEU A 256 -1.81 -11.13 22.61
N LYS A 257 -2.97 -10.48 22.68
CA LYS A 257 -3.43 -9.80 23.89
C LYS A 257 -3.59 -10.78 25.05
N LEU A 258 -4.26 -11.91 24.81
CA LEU A 258 -4.49 -12.95 25.81
C LEU A 258 -3.16 -13.54 26.31
N ILE A 259 -2.25 -13.89 25.39
CA ILE A 259 -0.94 -14.47 25.72
C ILE A 259 -0.14 -13.50 26.60
N VAL A 260 -0.11 -12.20 26.27
CA VAL A 260 0.59 -11.20 27.08
C VAL A 260 -0.01 -11.05 28.48
N GLU A 261 -1.34 -11.17 28.62
CA GLU A 261 -2.02 -11.16 29.92
C GLU A 261 -1.64 -12.40 30.75
N GLU A 262 -1.62 -13.58 30.14
CA GLU A 262 -1.22 -14.82 30.83
C GLU A 262 0.27 -14.88 31.16
N MET A 263 1.14 -14.26 30.35
CA MET A 263 2.55 -14.09 30.67
C MET A 263 2.74 -13.29 31.97
N ASP A 264 2.02 -12.18 32.12
CA ASP A 264 2.07 -11.32 33.32
C ASP A 264 1.53 -12.08 34.55
N ASN A 265 0.40 -12.79 34.39
CA ASN A 265 -0.19 -13.61 35.44
C ASN A 265 0.77 -14.71 35.91
N LEU A 266 1.30 -15.52 34.99
CA LEU A 266 2.22 -16.61 35.32
C LEU A 266 3.51 -16.09 35.94
N GLN A 267 4.08 -15.00 35.41
CA GLN A 267 5.26 -14.37 36.00
C GLN A 267 4.99 -13.86 37.42
N SER A 268 3.81 -13.30 37.69
CA SER A 268 3.47 -12.82 39.04
C SER A 268 3.40 -13.94 40.08
N VAL A 269 3.08 -15.17 39.66
CA VAL A 269 2.92 -16.33 40.54
C VAL A 269 4.20 -17.18 40.62
N LEU A 270 4.86 -17.41 39.48
CA LEU A 270 5.97 -18.35 39.33
C LEU A 270 7.33 -17.67 39.11
N GLY A 271 7.34 -16.36 38.84
CA GLY A 271 8.54 -15.60 38.46
C GLY A 271 8.94 -15.75 37.00
N TYR A 272 8.33 -16.66 36.24
CA TYR A 272 8.59 -16.92 34.82
C TYR A 272 7.36 -17.57 34.16
N PHE A 273 7.41 -17.71 32.84
CA PHE A 273 6.47 -18.54 32.07
C PHE A 273 7.23 -19.41 31.06
N THR A 274 6.63 -20.52 30.68
CA THR A 274 7.07 -21.40 29.60
C THR A 274 5.98 -21.51 28.54
N VAL A 275 6.32 -22.00 27.33
CA VAL A 275 5.33 -22.30 26.30
C VAL A 275 4.23 -23.22 26.87
N ASP A 276 4.60 -24.30 27.54
CA ASP A 276 3.64 -25.27 28.10
C ASP A 276 2.71 -24.66 29.16
N SER A 277 3.25 -23.78 30.01
CA SER A 277 2.42 -23.08 31.01
C SER A 277 1.41 -22.13 30.35
N LEU A 278 1.77 -21.50 29.23
CA LEU A 278 0.87 -20.64 28.47
C LEU A 278 -0.16 -21.46 27.71
N VAL A 279 0.21 -22.61 27.14
CA VAL A 279 -0.74 -23.57 26.55
C VAL A 279 -1.76 -23.99 27.60
N ALA A 280 -1.32 -24.35 28.80
CA ALA A 280 -2.19 -24.76 29.91
C ALA A 280 -3.12 -23.63 30.38
N ARG A 281 -2.70 -22.37 30.30
CA ARG A 281 -3.53 -21.19 30.62
C ARG A 281 -4.47 -20.78 29.50
N THR A 282 -4.23 -21.22 28.27
CA THR A 282 -5.00 -20.82 27.07
C THR A 282 -5.79 -21.97 26.44
N VAL A 283 -6.05 -23.05 27.21
CA VAL A 283 -6.73 -24.27 26.76
C VAL A 283 -8.10 -23.99 26.13
N GLU A 284 -8.87 -23.05 26.68
CA GLU A 284 -10.19 -22.68 26.13
C GLU A 284 -10.12 -22.18 24.69
N LYS A 285 -8.98 -21.56 24.32
CA LYS A 285 -8.71 -21.06 22.96
C LYS A 285 -7.96 -22.06 22.09
N LYS A 286 -7.55 -23.21 22.65
CA LYS A 286 -6.81 -24.27 21.96
C LYS A 286 -5.62 -23.73 21.16
N LEU A 287 -4.81 -22.88 21.81
CA LEU A 287 -3.65 -22.28 21.14
C LEU A 287 -2.53 -23.30 20.97
N GLU A 288 -2.07 -23.46 19.74
CA GLU A 288 -0.95 -24.35 19.40
C GLU A 288 0.37 -23.83 20.02
N PRO A 289 1.25 -24.73 20.53
CA PRO A 289 2.53 -24.34 21.11
C PRO A 289 3.39 -23.47 20.18
N GLN A 290 3.37 -23.79 18.87
CA GLN A 290 4.11 -23.03 17.86
C GLN A 290 3.61 -21.58 17.70
N MET A 291 2.31 -21.36 17.88
CA MET A 291 1.72 -20.01 17.85
C MET A 291 2.24 -19.18 19.03
N ILE A 292 2.22 -19.77 20.23
CA ILE A 292 2.70 -19.11 21.45
C ILE A 292 4.20 -18.81 21.33
N LYS A 293 4.98 -19.76 20.80
CA LYS A 293 6.40 -19.54 20.53
C LYS A 293 6.63 -18.40 19.54
N SER A 294 5.86 -18.33 18.46
CA SER A 294 5.94 -17.22 17.49
C SER A 294 5.64 -15.86 18.14
N VAL A 295 4.69 -15.80 19.10
CA VAL A 295 4.42 -14.59 19.89
C VAL A 295 5.59 -14.25 20.80
N ILE A 296 6.16 -15.23 21.51
CA ILE A 296 7.36 -15.03 22.33
C ILE A 296 8.51 -14.49 21.49
N ASP A 297 8.77 -15.08 20.32
CA ASP A 297 9.87 -14.69 19.44
C ASP A 297 9.65 -13.28 18.85
N LEU A 298 8.41 -12.93 18.48
CA LEU A 298 8.04 -11.57 18.10
C LEU A 298 8.35 -10.58 19.24
N LEU A 299 7.91 -10.89 20.47
CA LEU A 299 8.13 -10.04 21.63
C LEU A 299 9.60 -9.98 22.06
N ASN A 300 10.41 -11.00 21.76
CA ASN A 300 11.85 -11.03 21.99
C ASN A 300 12.66 -10.47 20.80
N SER A 301 12.00 -9.99 19.74
CA SER A 301 12.70 -9.38 18.61
C SER A 301 13.50 -8.13 19.04
N PRO A 302 14.60 -7.78 18.35
CA PRO A 302 15.42 -6.61 18.70
C PRO A 302 14.64 -5.29 18.77
N LEU A 303 13.57 -5.16 17.99
CA LEU A 303 12.75 -3.95 17.92
C LEU A 303 11.77 -3.84 19.10
N ILE A 304 11.21 -4.97 19.55
CA ILE A 304 10.19 -4.99 20.62
C ILE A 304 10.84 -5.22 21.99
N LYS A 305 11.70 -6.24 22.08
CA LYS A 305 12.47 -6.67 23.26
C LYS A 305 11.69 -6.53 24.57
N ALA A 306 10.50 -7.13 24.61
CA ALA A 306 9.59 -7.16 25.75
C ALA A 306 9.67 -8.46 26.56
N VAL A 307 10.25 -9.52 25.98
CA VAL A 307 10.48 -10.82 26.61
C VAL A 307 11.97 -11.14 26.62
N GLU A 308 12.46 -11.81 27.66
CA GLU A 308 13.82 -12.35 27.77
C GLU A 308 13.77 -13.83 28.16
N GLU A 309 14.65 -14.65 27.57
CA GLU A 309 14.86 -16.03 28.02
C GLU A 309 15.91 -16.05 29.14
N VAL A 310 15.50 -16.41 30.35
CA VAL A 310 16.38 -16.37 31.55
C VAL A 310 17.10 -17.69 31.80
N SER A 311 16.53 -18.79 31.28
CA SER A 311 17.11 -20.13 31.26
C SER A 311 16.34 -20.95 30.23
N GLU A 312 16.87 -22.11 29.84
CA GLU A 312 16.30 -22.95 28.77
C GLU A 312 14.77 -23.11 28.89
N GLY A 313 14.04 -22.56 27.93
CA GLY A 313 12.57 -22.63 27.84
C GLY A 313 11.79 -21.79 28.86
N LYS A 314 12.46 -21.01 29.71
CA LYS A 314 11.86 -20.13 30.71
C LYS A 314 12.05 -18.66 30.34
N TYR A 315 10.93 -17.96 30.27
CA TYR A 315 10.84 -16.59 29.79
C TYR A 315 10.30 -15.66 30.86
N VAL A 316 10.67 -14.39 30.77
CA VAL A 316 10.13 -13.30 31.60
C VAL A 316 9.75 -12.11 30.73
N LEU A 317 8.65 -11.45 31.08
CA LEU A 317 8.30 -10.12 30.59
C LEU A 317 9.22 -9.11 31.28
N ILE A 318 10.10 -8.51 30.49
CA ILE A 318 10.98 -7.39 30.89
C ILE A 318 10.33 -6.03 30.61
N MET A 319 9.14 -6.02 30.01
CA MET A 319 8.37 -4.82 29.69
C MET A 319 6.89 -4.99 30.05
N ASN A 320 6.34 -4.03 30.80
CA ASN A 320 4.91 -4.04 31.09
C ASN A 320 4.05 -3.72 29.85
N LYS A 321 2.78 -4.16 29.88
CA LYS A 321 1.78 -3.95 28.82
C LYS A 321 1.67 -2.49 28.35
N LYS A 322 1.80 -1.53 29.26
CA LYS A 322 1.73 -0.09 28.96
C LYS A 322 2.89 0.37 28.09
N ASN A 323 4.10 -0.12 28.33
CA ASN A 323 5.27 0.22 27.53
C ASN A 323 5.29 -0.58 26.22
N LEU A 324 4.90 -1.86 26.24
CA LEU A 324 4.76 -2.67 25.02
C LEU A 324 3.77 -2.03 24.03
N SER A 325 2.62 -1.54 24.52
CA SER A 325 1.67 -0.80 23.69
C SER A 325 2.25 0.47 23.07
N ARG A 326 3.18 1.16 23.76
CA ARG A 326 3.86 2.33 23.18
C ARG A 326 4.81 1.95 22.06
N VAL A 327 5.54 0.84 22.20
CA VAL A 327 6.43 0.35 21.14
C VAL A 327 5.62 0.08 19.88
N PHE A 328 4.50 -0.63 20.00
CA PHE A 328 3.62 -0.86 18.85
C PHE A 328 3.07 0.44 18.24
N LYS A 329 2.67 1.42 19.05
CA LYS A 329 2.23 2.74 18.54
C LYS A 329 3.37 3.50 17.84
N GLN A 330 4.59 3.45 18.37
CA GLN A 330 5.75 4.07 17.72
C GLN A 330 6.05 3.40 16.38
N MET A 331 5.98 2.07 16.31
CA MET A 331 6.14 1.34 15.06
C MET A 331 5.08 1.75 14.04
N ALA A 332 3.81 1.85 14.43
CA ALA A 332 2.74 2.32 13.55
C ALA A 332 3.04 3.73 12.99
N GLY A 333 3.42 4.67 13.86
CA GLY A 333 3.75 6.04 13.47
C GLY A 333 4.94 6.18 12.51
N LEU A 334 5.82 5.17 12.39
CA LEU A 334 6.89 5.17 11.38
C LEU A 334 6.38 4.95 9.95
N PHE A 335 5.20 4.34 9.81
CA PHE A 335 4.57 4.05 8.52
C PHE A 335 3.47 5.05 8.16
N GLU A 336 2.94 5.75 9.15
CA GLU A 336 1.86 6.73 9.03
C GLU A 336 2.37 8.15 8.74
N GLU A 337 3.62 8.35 8.29
CA GLU A 337 4.12 9.69 7.93
C GLU A 337 3.16 10.34 6.90
N GLU A 338 2.37 11.29 7.39
CA GLU A 338 1.60 12.20 6.56
C GLU A 338 2.56 12.87 5.58
N GLU A 339 2.24 12.78 4.30
CA GLU A 339 2.74 13.72 3.31
C GLU A 339 2.50 15.12 3.87
N LYS A 340 3.53 15.74 4.43
CA LYS A 340 3.54 17.18 4.62
C LYS A 340 3.32 17.73 3.22
N LYS A 341 2.11 18.21 2.97
CA LYS A 341 1.86 19.22 1.95
C LYS A 341 2.73 20.41 2.36
N GLU A 342 3.98 20.40 1.91
CA GLU A 342 4.73 21.63 1.72
C GLU A 342 3.83 22.48 0.83
N GLU A 343 3.21 23.50 1.43
CA GLU A 343 2.79 24.68 0.69
C GLU A 343 4.05 25.22 0.03
N ARG A 344 4.35 24.71 -1.17
CA ARG A 344 5.40 25.24 -2.01
C ARG A 344 4.87 26.55 -2.54
N GLU A 345 5.38 27.63 -1.97
CA GLU A 345 5.43 28.92 -2.65
C GLU A 345 5.92 28.67 -4.09
N VAL A 346 5.05 29.01 -5.03
CA VAL A 346 5.34 28.95 -6.46
C VAL A 346 6.33 30.06 -6.76
N ALA A 347 7.61 29.78 -6.56
CA ALA A 347 8.66 30.55 -7.19
C ALA A 347 8.59 30.24 -8.69
N PHE A 348 8.02 31.19 -9.45
CA PHE A 348 8.15 31.26 -10.89
C PHE A 348 9.64 31.28 -11.24
N VAL A 349 10.17 30.14 -11.64
CA VAL A 349 11.39 30.07 -12.43
C VAL A 349 10.93 29.82 -13.86
N GLU A 350 10.86 30.91 -14.64
CA GLU A 350 10.87 30.80 -16.09
C GLU A 350 12.16 30.09 -16.49
N ASN A 351 12.03 28.84 -16.93
CA ASN A 351 12.97 28.25 -17.85
C ASN A 351 12.16 27.65 -19.00
N ASN A 352 12.18 28.39 -20.11
CA ASN A 352 11.72 27.97 -21.42
C ASN A 352 12.57 26.79 -21.91
N GLU A 353 12.11 25.57 -21.65
CA GLU A 353 12.29 24.44 -22.56
C GLU A 353 10.98 23.65 -22.57
N GLU A 354 10.45 23.38 -23.76
CA GLU A 354 9.17 22.70 -24.00
C GLU A 354 9.00 21.49 -23.09
N ASN A 355 7.99 21.55 -22.21
CA ASN A 355 7.72 20.52 -21.20
C ASN A 355 7.19 19.24 -21.87
N LYS A 356 8.06 18.45 -22.50
CA LYS A 356 7.71 17.14 -23.07
C LYS A 356 7.34 16.18 -21.95
N LYS A 357 6.06 15.83 -21.86
CA LYS A 357 5.54 14.82 -20.93
C LYS A 357 6.11 13.45 -21.31
N LEU A 358 7.14 12.99 -20.61
CA LEU A 358 7.68 11.64 -20.74
C LEU A 358 6.65 10.62 -20.24
N ALA A 359 6.60 9.43 -20.85
CA ALA A 359 5.77 8.33 -20.35
C ALA A 359 6.45 7.51 -19.25
N THR A 360 7.77 7.51 -19.23
CA THR A 360 8.57 6.80 -18.24
C THR A 360 8.21 7.25 -16.83
N LYS A 361 7.96 6.27 -15.95
CA LYS A 361 7.85 6.52 -14.51
C LYS A 361 9.20 6.82 -13.87
N TYR A 362 10.32 6.58 -14.56
CA TYR A 362 11.65 6.80 -14.04
C TYR A 362 12.06 8.26 -14.23
N PHE A 363 12.74 8.83 -13.24
CA PHE A 363 13.19 10.22 -13.30
C PHE A 363 14.70 10.38 -13.07
N LYS A 364 15.36 9.29 -12.67
CA LYS A 364 16.80 9.23 -12.44
C LYS A 364 17.28 7.79 -12.63
N TRP A 365 18.49 7.61 -13.11
CA TRP A 365 19.17 6.32 -13.10
C TRP A 365 20.69 6.49 -12.95
N GLU A 366 21.38 5.46 -12.49
CA GLU A 366 22.84 5.41 -12.45
C GLU A 366 23.34 3.96 -12.50
N ILE A 367 24.66 3.79 -12.67
CA ILE A 367 25.32 2.49 -12.54
C ILE A 367 25.89 2.38 -11.12
N LYS A 368 25.40 1.42 -10.34
CA LYS A 368 25.98 1.04 -9.04
C LYS A 368 26.53 -0.37 -9.12
N ASN A 369 27.82 -0.53 -8.80
CA ASN A 369 28.52 -1.81 -8.87
C ASN A 369 28.36 -2.46 -10.26
N LYS A 370 27.77 -3.66 -10.33
CA LYS A 370 27.51 -4.39 -11.57
C LYS A 370 26.04 -4.32 -12.02
N SER A 371 25.31 -3.28 -11.61
CA SER A 371 23.88 -3.10 -11.91
C SER A 371 23.54 -1.68 -12.35
N VAL A 372 22.57 -1.57 -13.25
CA VAL A 372 21.80 -0.35 -13.49
C VAL A 372 20.77 -0.22 -12.39
N VAL A 373 20.70 0.97 -11.78
CA VAL A 373 19.71 1.33 -10.77
C VAL A 373 18.89 2.50 -11.29
N ALA A 374 17.58 2.38 -11.31
CA ALA A 374 16.67 3.43 -11.77
C ALA A 374 15.62 3.76 -10.69
N TRP A 375 15.39 5.06 -10.45
CA TRP A 375 14.39 5.54 -9.52
C TRP A 375 13.09 5.82 -10.26
N ALA A 376 12.05 5.08 -9.89
CA ALA A 376 10.69 5.25 -10.40
C ALA A 376 9.86 6.12 -9.45
N ARG A 377 8.83 6.78 -10.00
CA ARG A 377 7.81 7.59 -9.30
C ARG A 377 8.40 8.74 -8.49
N LYS A 378 8.55 9.90 -9.13
CA LYS A 378 9.14 11.10 -8.52
C LYS A 378 8.47 11.53 -7.21
N GLU A 379 7.16 11.28 -7.08
CA GLU A 379 6.36 11.63 -5.89
C GLU A 379 6.57 10.63 -4.73
N ASN A 380 6.76 9.33 -5.02
CA ASN A 380 7.11 8.31 -4.02
C ASN A 380 8.22 7.38 -4.56
N PRO A 381 9.49 7.79 -4.46
CA PRO A 381 10.58 7.13 -5.16
C PRO A 381 10.92 5.74 -4.65
N TYR A 382 10.99 4.76 -5.55
CA TYR A 382 11.60 3.45 -5.28
C TYR A 382 12.62 3.07 -6.35
N GLN A 383 13.51 2.14 -6.00
CA GLN A 383 14.61 1.70 -6.87
C GLN A 383 14.28 0.38 -7.56
N HIS A 384 14.52 0.35 -8.87
CA HIS A 384 14.64 -0.88 -9.63
C HIS A 384 16.10 -1.19 -9.92
N PHE A 385 16.42 -2.48 -9.92
CA PHE A 385 17.77 -2.99 -10.12
C PHE A 385 17.79 -3.94 -11.31
N CYS A 386 18.73 -3.73 -12.23
CA CYS A 386 19.00 -4.67 -13.31
C CYS A 386 20.51 -4.91 -13.43
N PRO A 387 21.00 -6.16 -13.28
CA PRO A 387 22.39 -6.48 -13.55
C PRO A 387 22.82 -6.02 -14.95
N LEU A 388 24.02 -5.44 -15.07
CA LEU A 388 24.53 -4.82 -16.30
C LEU A 388 24.42 -5.74 -17.53
N LYS A 389 24.77 -7.02 -17.38
CA LYS A 389 24.67 -8.00 -18.46
C LYS A 389 23.23 -8.22 -18.93
N HIS A 390 22.26 -8.24 -18.00
CA HIS A 390 20.85 -8.36 -18.36
C HIS A 390 20.33 -7.08 -19.02
N PHE A 391 20.70 -5.92 -18.47
CA PHE A 391 20.32 -4.64 -19.04
C PHE A 391 20.81 -4.53 -20.49
N HIS A 392 22.06 -4.89 -20.74
CA HIS A 392 22.63 -4.94 -22.08
C HIS A 392 21.88 -5.89 -23.03
N PHE A 393 21.59 -7.11 -22.58
CA PHE A 393 20.82 -8.07 -23.37
C PHE A 393 19.42 -7.52 -23.73
N ILE A 394 18.75 -6.90 -22.77
CA ILE A 394 17.43 -6.28 -22.97
C ILE A 394 17.53 -5.11 -23.97
N ILE A 395 18.54 -4.23 -23.86
CA ILE A 395 18.73 -3.14 -24.82
C ILE A 395 19.00 -3.69 -26.22
N ARG A 396 19.81 -4.74 -26.36
CA ARG A 396 20.02 -5.41 -27.66
C ARG A 396 18.73 -5.93 -28.26
N LYS A 397 17.85 -6.52 -27.44
CA LYS A 397 16.53 -6.97 -27.89
C LYS A 397 15.61 -5.79 -28.26
N ILE A 398 15.61 -4.71 -27.50
CA ILE A 398 14.89 -3.47 -27.87
C ILE A 398 15.35 -2.96 -29.24
N VAL A 399 16.66 -2.92 -29.46
CA VAL A 399 17.28 -2.54 -30.74
C VAL A 399 16.87 -3.48 -31.87
N GLU A 400 16.85 -4.80 -31.63
CA GLU A 400 16.38 -5.81 -32.58
C GLU A 400 14.91 -5.59 -32.99
N VAL A 401 14.04 -5.24 -32.03
CA VAL A 401 12.63 -4.90 -32.33
C VAL A 401 12.56 -3.65 -33.19
N PHE A 402 13.31 -2.59 -32.85
CA PHE A 402 13.30 -1.34 -33.60
C PHE A 402 13.85 -1.46 -35.03
N LYS A 403 14.75 -2.42 -35.30
CA LYS A 403 15.23 -2.70 -36.67
C LYS A 403 14.11 -3.21 -37.59
N ASN A 404 13.09 -3.84 -37.02
CA ASN A 404 11.99 -4.47 -37.76
C ASN A 404 10.63 -3.78 -37.56
N ASN A 405 10.51 -2.88 -36.57
CA ASN A 405 9.26 -2.25 -36.17
C ASN A 405 9.45 -0.76 -35.92
N ALA A 406 8.49 0.06 -36.36
CA ALA A 406 8.50 1.50 -36.12
C ALA A 406 8.25 1.87 -34.65
N GLU A 407 7.57 1.00 -33.89
CA GLU A 407 7.18 1.20 -32.51
C GLU A 407 7.57 0.00 -31.62
N VAL A 408 7.91 0.28 -30.36
CA VAL A 408 8.29 -0.72 -29.36
C VAL A 408 7.56 -0.47 -28.05
N SER A 409 7.06 -1.54 -27.43
CA SER A 409 6.53 -1.57 -26.08
C SER A 409 7.22 -2.65 -25.25
N SER A 410 7.05 -2.64 -23.92
CA SER A 410 7.58 -3.72 -23.10
C SER A 410 6.96 -5.08 -23.42
N SER A 411 5.71 -5.15 -23.89
CA SER A 411 5.10 -6.40 -24.36
C SER A 411 5.80 -6.96 -25.60
N THR A 412 6.15 -6.12 -26.58
CA THR A 412 6.87 -6.58 -27.78
C THR A 412 8.26 -7.13 -27.46
N VAL A 413 8.96 -6.52 -26.49
CA VAL A 413 10.25 -7.04 -26.01
C VAL A 413 10.06 -8.32 -25.21
N PHE A 414 8.97 -8.42 -24.45
CA PHE A 414 8.63 -9.61 -23.66
C PHE A 414 8.50 -10.87 -24.50
N SER A 415 7.74 -10.81 -25.59
CA SER A 415 7.54 -11.96 -26.48
C SER A 415 8.84 -12.46 -27.12
N LEU A 416 9.84 -11.59 -27.30
CA LEU A 416 11.17 -11.99 -27.80
C LEU A 416 12.10 -12.57 -26.74
N LEU A 417 11.82 -12.36 -25.46
CA LEU A 417 12.59 -12.92 -24.35
C LEU A 417 12.03 -14.24 -23.85
N GLU A 418 10.80 -14.58 -24.19
CA GLU A 418 10.16 -15.83 -23.78
C GLU A 418 10.91 -17.03 -24.37
N GLY A 419 11.48 -17.87 -23.51
CA GLY A 419 12.30 -19.02 -23.90
C GLY A 419 13.79 -18.73 -24.13
N GLU A 420 14.23 -17.47 -24.07
CA GLU A 420 15.63 -17.08 -24.26
C GLU A 420 16.45 -17.12 -22.96
N GLU A 421 17.77 -17.34 -23.10
CA GLU A 421 18.73 -17.11 -22.02
C GLU A 421 19.24 -15.67 -22.03
N LEU A 422 19.06 -14.94 -20.91
CA LEU A 422 19.53 -13.55 -20.81
C LEU A 422 21.05 -13.45 -20.75
N VAL A 423 21.67 -14.46 -20.13
CA VAL A 423 23.12 -14.73 -20.07
C VAL A 423 23.30 -16.24 -19.96
N PRO A 424 24.47 -16.80 -20.35
CA PRO A 424 24.69 -18.24 -20.29
C PRO A 424 24.30 -18.85 -18.94
N GLY A 425 23.38 -19.81 -18.96
CA GLY A 425 22.89 -20.51 -17.77
C GLY A 425 21.86 -19.74 -16.93
N ARG A 426 21.27 -18.65 -17.44
CA ARG A 426 20.18 -17.92 -16.78
C ARG A 426 19.03 -17.62 -17.75
N PRO A 427 17.98 -18.48 -17.78
CA PRO A 427 16.81 -18.24 -18.61
C PRO A 427 16.03 -16.99 -18.14
N PHE A 428 15.34 -16.35 -19.07
CA PHE A 428 14.37 -15.31 -18.77
C PHE A 428 13.24 -15.86 -17.89
N ARG A 429 12.94 -15.17 -16.78
CA ARG A 429 11.97 -15.65 -15.77
C ARG A 429 10.55 -15.12 -15.98
N GLY A 430 10.18 -14.82 -17.22
CA GLY A 430 8.83 -14.39 -17.58
C GLY A 430 8.42 -13.07 -16.91
N LYS A 431 7.14 -12.96 -16.54
CA LYS A 431 6.48 -11.71 -16.09
C LYS A 431 7.25 -10.97 -14.99
N SER A 432 7.91 -11.71 -14.12
CA SER A 432 8.68 -11.13 -13.01
C SER A 432 9.88 -10.26 -13.43
N GLU A 433 10.37 -10.41 -14.65
CA GLU A 433 11.47 -9.61 -15.19
C GLU A 433 11.01 -8.51 -16.14
N ARG A 434 9.69 -8.35 -16.33
CA ARG A 434 9.10 -7.33 -17.20
C ARG A 434 9.50 -5.91 -16.81
N TYR A 435 9.58 -5.62 -15.51
CA TYR A 435 9.97 -4.29 -15.03
C TYR A 435 11.34 -3.85 -15.57
N LYS A 436 12.24 -4.80 -15.94
CA LYS A 436 13.56 -4.50 -16.51
C LYS A 436 13.46 -3.99 -17.95
N MET A 437 12.43 -4.41 -18.69
CA MET A 437 12.11 -3.87 -20.02
C MET A 437 11.56 -2.46 -19.90
N ASP A 438 10.59 -2.26 -18.99
CA ASP A 438 10.05 -0.92 -18.72
C ASP A 438 11.16 0.03 -18.25
N MET A 439 12.11 -0.48 -17.44
CA MET A 439 13.29 0.25 -17.00
C MET A 439 14.22 0.61 -18.16
N ALA A 440 14.52 -0.33 -19.06
CA ALA A 440 15.37 -0.09 -20.22
C ALA A 440 14.76 0.93 -21.18
N LEU A 441 13.48 0.77 -21.54
CA LEU A 441 12.75 1.74 -22.36
C LEU A 441 12.67 3.10 -21.68
N GLY A 442 12.37 3.14 -20.38
CA GLY A 442 12.30 4.38 -19.63
C GLY A 442 13.64 5.11 -19.55
N ILE A 443 14.77 4.40 -19.46
CA ILE A 443 16.10 5.00 -19.52
C ILE A 443 16.39 5.54 -20.93
N LEU A 444 16.06 4.79 -21.99
CA LEU A 444 16.25 5.29 -23.36
C LEU A 444 15.42 6.55 -23.65
N GLU A 445 14.23 6.65 -23.06
CA GLU A 445 13.39 7.85 -23.14
C GLU A 445 14.01 9.03 -22.38
N LEU A 446 14.51 8.80 -21.16
CA LEU A 446 15.22 9.82 -20.37
C LEU A 446 16.46 10.36 -21.07
N GLU A 447 17.20 9.48 -21.75
CA GLU A 447 18.39 9.84 -22.53
C GLU A 447 18.05 10.40 -23.92
N GLY A 448 16.76 10.47 -24.27
CA GLY A 448 16.26 11.11 -25.49
C GLY A 448 16.51 10.31 -26.78
N PHE A 449 16.73 9.00 -26.69
CA PHE A 449 16.86 8.12 -27.86
C PHE A 449 15.51 7.72 -28.44
N ILE A 450 14.51 7.59 -27.58
CA ILE A 450 13.14 7.24 -27.96
C ILE A 450 12.19 8.29 -27.39
N GLU A 451 11.01 8.40 -27.99
CA GLU A 451 9.94 9.25 -27.48
C GLU A 451 8.63 8.49 -27.38
N TRP A 452 7.83 8.85 -26.38
CA TRP A 452 6.50 8.30 -26.19
C TRP A 452 5.57 8.66 -27.36
N THR A 453 4.87 7.66 -27.87
CA THR A 453 3.91 7.80 -28.98
C THR A 453 2.57 8.41 -28.57
N GLY A 454 2.32 8.58 -27.27
CA GLY A 454 1.01 8.95 -26.71
C GLY A 454 0.14 7.76 -26.29
N LYS A 455 0.52 6.52 -26.64
CA LYS A 455 -0.18 5.29 -26.21
C LYS A 455 0.24 4.90 -24.79
N LYS A 456 -0.68 4.87 -23.83
CA LYS A 456 -0.37 4.54 -22.42
C LYS A 456 -0.39 3.06 -22.08
N MET A 457 -1.13 2.25 -22.84
CA MET A 457 -1.37 0.84 -22.53
C MET A 457 -1.40 0.01 -23.82
N PRO A 458 -0.31 -0.74 -24.14
CA PRO A 458 0.99 -0.66 -23.47
C PRO A 458 1.66 0.69 -23.75
N VAL A 459 2.51 1.15 -22.83
CA VAL A 459 3.36 2.32 -23.10
C VAL A 459 4.23 2.02 -24.32
N THR A 460 4.06 2.81 -25.37
CA THR A 460 4.67 2.55 -26.68
C THR A 460 5.57 3.70 -27.10
N TYR A 461 6.73 3.36 -27.62
CA TYR A 461 7.80 4.27 -27.98
C TYR A 461 8.15 4.17 -29.44
N ARG A 462 8.62 5.28 -30.02
CA ARG A 462 9.26 5.32 -31.35
C ARG A 462 10.66 5.89 -31.24
N LEU A 463 11.51 5.57 -32.21
CA LEU A 463 12.85 6.15 -32.28
C LEU A 463 12.79 7.66 -32.47
N LYS A 464 13.53 8.38 -31.65
CA LYS A 464 13.84 9.80 -31.83
C LYS A 464 15.23 9.99 -32.46
N LYS A 465 16.12 9.01 -32.26
CA LYS A 465 17.47 8.94 -32.83
C LYS A 465 17.68 7.60 -33.53
N PRO A 466 18.60 7.50 -34.49
CA PRO A 466 18.95 6.24 -35.13
C PRO A 466 19.42 5.19 -34.11
N VAL A 467 19.19 3.93 -34.43
CA VAL A 467 19.53 2.78 -33.58
C VAL A 467 21.05 2.71 -33.32
N GLU A 468 21.85 3.14 -34.28
CA GLU A 468 23.31 3.19 -34.21
C GLU A 468 23.80 4.12 -33.10
N GLU A 469 23.04 5.19 -32.78
CA GLU A 469 23.37 6.07 -31.65
C GLU A 469 23.12 5.39 -30.31
N ILE A 470 22.08 4.55 -30.21
CA ILE A 470 21.81 3.73 -29.02
C ILE A 470 22.96 2.73 -28.83
N GLU A 471 23.34 2.01 -29.89
CA GLU A 471 24.43 1.03 -29.86
C GLU A 471 25.76 1.68 -29.42
N LYS A 472 26.10 2.86 -29.98
CA LYS A 472 27.29 3.63 -29.61
C LYS A 472 27.24 4.11 -28.15
N TRP A 473 26.09 4.61 -27.70
CA TRP A 473 25.91 5.04 -26.31
C TRP A 473 26.07 3.87 -25.34
N VAL A 474 25.54 2.69 -25.66
CA VAL A 474 25.70 1.48 -24.85
C VAL A 474 27.18 1.10 -24.73
N ALA A 475 27.91 1.07 -25.85
CA ALA A 475 29.34 0.73 -25.86
C ALA A 475 30.16 1.70 -24.99
N GLN A 476 29.93 3.01 -25.15
CA GLN A 476 30.64 4.05 -24.40
C GLN A 476 30.32 4.06 -22.90
N ARG A 477 29.04 3.88 -22.54
CA ARG A 477 28.57 4.08 -21.17
C ARG A 477 28.73 2.85 -20.29
N PHE A 478 28.73 1.66 -20.89
CA PHE A 478 28.79 0.39 -20.18
C PHE A 478 30.09 -0.41 -20.43
N GLY A 479 31.01 0.11 -21.24
CA GLY A 479 32.36 -0.43 -21.43
C GLY A 479 32.36 -1.80 -22.10
N MET A 480 31.64 -1.93 -23.21
CA MET A 480 31.49 -3.18 -23.98
C MET A 480 31.79 -2.96 -25.45
#